data_AF-A0A662HRL8-F1
#
_entry.id   AF-A0A662HRL8-F1
#
_cell.length_a   1.000
_cell.length_b   1.000
_cell.length_c   1.000
_cell.angle_alpha   90.00
_cell.angle_beta   90.00
_cell.angle_gamma   90.00
#
_symmetry.space_group_name_H-M   'P 1'
#
loop_
_entity.id
_entity.type
_entity.pdbx_description
1 polymer ?
#
loop_
_entity_poly.entity_id
_entity_poly.type
_entity_poly.pdbx_seq_one_letter_code
_entity_poly.pdbx_strand_id
1 'polypeptide(L)' 'EVKGDVIVCADDEEAERVAFNIVESIPSLRPVDGGPLSNSRFAEDLAYLVVDIGRRIKSPDLAVRFV' A
#
# COMPACT_ATOMS: atom_id res chain seq x y z
N GLU A 1 -2.54 -12.41 -10.19
CA GLU A 1 -3.13 -12.13 -8.86
C GLU A 1 -2.14 -11.26 -8.11
N VAL A 2 -2.56 -10.09 -7.60
CA VAL A 2 -1.68 -9.15 -6.90
C VAL A 2 -1.64 -9.55 -5.42
N LYS A 3 -0.44 -9.80 -4.90
CA LYS A 3 -0.19 -10.16 -3.51
C LYS A 3 0.79 -9.18 -2.91
N GLY A 4 0.42 -8.51 -1.82
CA GLY A 4 1.23 -7.43 -1.28
C GLY A 4 0.65 -6.79 -0.04
N ASP A 5 1.37 -5.80 0.45
CA ASP A 5 0.94 -4.97 1.56
C ASP A 5 0.34 -3.67 1.05
N VAL A 6 -0.72 -3.21 1.72
CA VAL A 6 -1.39 -1.93 1.44
C VAL A 6 -1.09 -0.99 2.59
N ILE A 7 -0.35 0.08 2.30
CA ILE A 7 -0.05 1.13 3.28
C ILE A 7 -1.31 1.98 3.44
N VAL A 8 -1.76 2.17 4.68
CA VAL A 8 -2.90 3.02 5.03
C VAL A 8 -2.37 4.15 5.90
N CYS A 9 -2.59 5.41 5.50
CA CYS A 9 -2.24 6.58 6.30
C CYS A 9 -3.53 7.35 6.66
N ALA A 10 -3.73 7.67 7.93
CA ALA A 10 -4.93 8.34 8.41
C ALA A 10 -4.64 9.11 9.70
N ASP A 11 -5.39 10.20 9.93
CA ASP A 11 -5.37 10.95 11.19
C ASP A 11 -6.57 10.59 12.10
N ASP A 12 -7.53 9.79 11.59
CA ASP A 12 -8.72 9.33 12.30
C ASP A 12 -8.69 7.80 12.42
N GLU A 13 -8.72 7.31 13.66
CA GLU A 13 -8.56 5.88 13.98
C GLU A 13 -9.73 5.03 13.45
N GLU A 14 -10.97 5.55 13.45
CA GLU A 14 -12.13 4.81 12.95
C GLU A 14 -12.09 4.70 11.42
N ALA A 15 -11.70 5.76 10.72
CA ALA A 15 -11.48 5.75 9.27
C ALA A 15 -10.37 4.78 8.87
N GLU A 16 -9.26 4.75 9.62
CA GLU A 16 -8.19 3.77 9.42
C GLU A 16 -8.72 2.33 9.56
N ARG A 17 -9.46 2.05 10.65
CA ARG A 17 -10.01 0.71 10.90
C ARG A 17 -10.95 0.26 9.78
N VAL A 18 -11.77 1.17 9.24
CA VAL A 18 -12.63 0.87 8.08
C VAL A 18 -11.78 0.48 6.87
N ALA A 19 -10.71 1.23 6.58
CA ALA A 19 -9.82 0.92 5.46
C ALA A 19 -9.10 -0.43 5.65
N PHE A 20 -8.62 -0.73 6.85
CA PHE A 20 -8.01 -2.02 7.19
C PHE A 20 -8.96 -3.18 6.92
N ASN A 21 -10.20 -3.10 7.43
CA ASN A 21 -11.21 -4.15 7.22
C ASN A 21 -11.51 -4.39 5.73
N ILE A 22 -11.49 -3.34 4.90
CA ILE A 22 -11.66 -3.48 3.45
C ILE A 22 -10.48 -4.23 2.85
N VAL A 23 -9.25 -3.89 3.22
CA VAL A 23 -8.05 -4.58 2.71
C VAL A 23 -8.04 -6.06 3.15
N GLU A 24 -8.35 -6.33 4.42
CA GLU A 24 -8.39 -7.69 4.98
C GLU A 24 -9.47 -8.57 4.35
N SER A 25 -10.53 -7.97 3.78
CA SER A 25 -11.54 -8.70 3.03
C SER A 25 -11.00 -9.32 1.73
N ILE A 26 -9.79 -8.93 1.30
CA ILE A 26 -9.10 -9.44 0.11
C ILE A 26 -7.97 -10.39 0.56
N PRO A 27 -8.10 -11.72 0.39
CA PRO A 27 -7.18 -12.70 0.99
C PRO A 27 -5.70 -12.57 0.59
N SER A 28 -5.41 -11.97 -0.57
CA SER A 28 -4.05 -11.80 -1.07
C SER A 28 -3.35 -10.53 -0.56
N LEU A 29 -4.07 -9.66 0.16
CA LEU A 29 -3.59 -8.37 0.64
C LEU A 29 -3.52 -8.33 2.17
N ARG A 30 -2.67 -7.45 2.69
CA ARG A 30 -2.53 -7.18 4.13
C ARG A 30 -2.41 -5.68 4.34
N PRO A 31 -3.22 -5.06 5.22
CA PRO A 31 -3.02 -3.66 5.55
C PRO A 31 -1.78 -3.48 6.41
N VAL A 32 -1.11 -2.34 6.25
CA VAL A 32 0.03 -1.91 7.06
C VAL A 32 -0.24 -0.48 7.50
N ASP A 33 -0.13 -0.23 8.79
CA ASP A 33 -0.22 1.10 9.40
C ASP A 33 0.94 1.96 8.87
N GLY A 34 0.60 2.99 8.10
CA GLY A 34 1.52 3.98 7.55
C GLY A 34 1.65 5.24 8.41
N GLY A 35 0.95 5.30 9.55
CA GLY A 35 0.90 6.42 10.47
C GLY A 35 0.00 7.58 9.99
N PRO A 36 0.27 8.82 10.43
CA PRO A 36 -0.60 9.96 10.15
C PRO A 36 -0.73 10.25 8.66
N LEU A 37 -1.78 10.97 8.26
CA LEU A 37 -2.04 11.32 6.85
C LEU A 37 -0.87 12.10 6.21
N SER A 38 -0.09 12.83 7.01
CA SER A 38 1.13 13.51 6.56
C SER A 38 2.21 12.58 5.99
N ASN A 39 2.20 11.28 6.34
CA ASN A 39 3.10 10.27 5.76
C ASN A 39 2.68 9.79 4.37
N SER A 40 1.48 10.14 3.88
CA SER A 40 0.95 9.72 2.57
C SER A 40 1.92 10.00 1.41
N ARG A 41 2.66 11.12 1.47
CA ARG A 41 3.72 11.45 0.51
C ARG A 41 4.70 10.30 0.29
N PHE A 42 5.13 9.62 1.36
CA PHE A 42 6.11 8.54 1.24
C PHE A 42 5.52 7.32 0.53
N ALA A 43 4.23 7.04 0.76
CA ALA A 43 3.51 5.97 0.06
C ALA A 43 3.35 6.29 -1.44
N GLU A 44 3.06 7.55 -1.78
CA GLU A 44 2.95 8.03 -3.17
C GLU A 44 4.30 8.00 -3.91
N ASP A 45 5.37 8.46 -3.26
CA ASP A 45 6.73 8.41 -3.80
C ASP A 45 7.19 6.96 -4.03
N LEU A 46 6.85 6.04 -3.12
CA LEU A 46 7.10 4.61 -3.28
C LEU A 46 6.31 4.03 -4.46
N ALA A 47 5.05 4.40 -4.63
CA ALA A 47 4.25 3.97 -5.77
C ALA A 47 4.88 4.40 -7.10
N TYR A 48 5.37 5.64 -7.18
CA TYR A 48 6.12 6.11 -8.35
C TYR A 48 7.34 5.23 -8.63
N LEU A 49 8.13 4.93 -7.60
CA LEU A 49 9.32 4.07 -7.74
C LEU A 49 8.95 2.66 -8.25
N VAL A 50 7.90 2.05 -7.71
CA VAL A 50 7.44 0.70 -8.11
C VAL A 50 7.03 0.69 -9.59
N VAL A 51 6.27 1.70 -10.03
CA VAL A 51 5.87 1.84 -11.45
C VAL A 51 7.08 2.02 -12.35
N ASP A 52 8.03 2.87 -11.96
CA ASP A 52 9.24 3.13 -12.74
C ASP A 52 10.13 1.88 -12.86
N ILE A 53 10.31 1.11 -11.78
CA ILE A 53 11.00 -0.19 -11.80
C ILE A 53 10.28 -1.15 -12.76
N GLY A 54 8.95 -1.28 -12.64
CA GLY A 54 8.16 -2.18 -13.48
C GLY A 54 8.30 -1.87 -14.96
N ARG A 55 8.37 -0.57 -15.33
CA ARG A 55 8.67 -0.13 -16.70
C ARG A 55 10.06 -0.52 -17.15
N ARG A 56 11.10 -0.32 -16.32
CA ARG A 56 12.50 -0.64 -16.67
C ARG A 56 12.72 -2.13 -16.90
N ILE A 57 12.12 -2.98 -16.06
CA ILE A 57 12.27 -4.45 -16.16
C ILE A 57 11.21 -5.12 -17.06
N LYS A 58 10.31 -4.33 -17.66
CA LYS A 58 9.19 -4.80 -18.51
C LYS A 58 8.24 -5.77 -17.79
N SER A 59 8.05 -5.57 -16.49
CA SER A 59 7.11 -6.32 -15.65
C SER A 59 6.31 -5.32 -14.83
N PRO A 60 5.18 -4.79 -15.35
CA PRO A 60 4.43 -3.71 -14.70
C PRO A 60 3.68 -4.16 -13.44
N ASP A 61 3.43 -5.46 -13.29
CA ASP A 61 2.65 -6.02 -12.19
C ASP A 61 3.54 -6.26 -10.95
N LEU A 62 3.99 -5.16 -10.32
CA LEU A 62 4.80 -5.20 -9.11
C LEU A 62 3.99 -4.77 -7.88
N ALA A 63 4.34 -5.35 -6.74
CA ALA A 63 3.79 -5.03 -5.43
C ALA A 63 4.90 -4.95 -4.38
N VAL A 64 4.65 -4.22 -3.29
CA VAL A 64 5.55 -4.15 -2.14
C VAL A 64 5.10 -5.14 -1.07
N ARG A 65 6.08 -5.70 -0.37
CA ARG A 65 5.89 -6.54 0.80
C ARG A 65 6.97 -6.22 1.83
N PHE A 66 6.55 -5.87 3.04
CA PHE A 66 7.40 -5.64 4.20
C PHE A 66 7.52 -6.96 4.98
N VAL A 67 8.76 -7.45 5.15
CA VAL A 67 9.09 -8.72 5.81
C VAL A 67 9.70 -8.50 7.19
#